data_AF-A0A2K5LJH5-F1
#
_entry.id   AF-A0A2K5LJH5-F1
#
_cell.length_a   1.000
_cell.length_b   1.000
_cell.length_c   1.000
_cell.angle_alpha   90.00
_cell.angle_beta   90.00
_cell.angle_gamma   90.00
#
_symmetry.space_group_name_H-M   'P 1'
#
loop_
_entity.id
_entity.type
_entity.pdbx_description
1 polymer ?
#
loop_
_entity_poly.entity_id
_entity_poly.type
_entity_poly.pdbx_seq_one_letter_code
_entity_poly.pdbx_strand_id
1 'polypeptide(L)'
;MARNAEKAMTALARFRQAQLEEGKVKERRPFLASECTELPKAEKWRRQIIGEISKKVAQIQNAGLGEFRIRDLNDEINKLLREKGHWEVRIKELGGPDYGKVGPKMLDHEGKEVPGNRGYKYFGAAKDLPGVRELFEKEPLPPPRKTRAELMKAIDFEYYGYLDEDDGVIVPLEQEYEKKLRAELVEKWKAEREARLARGEKEEEEEEEEEINIYAVTEEESDEEGSQEKGGDDGQQKFIAHVPVPSQQEIEEALVRRKKMELLQKYASETLQAQSEEARRLLGY
;
A
#
# COMPACT_ATOMS: atom_id res chain seq x y z
N MET A 1 27.83 16.49 63.41
CA MET A 1 28.81 16.52 62.30
C MET A 1 28.54 17.76 61.46
N ALA A 2 29.55 18.59 61.20
CA ALA A 2 29.41 19.79 60.35
C ALA A 2 28.97 19.41 58.92
N ARG A 3 28.19 20.29 58.27
CA ARG A 3 27.71 20.08 56.89
C ARG A 3 28.89 20.08 55.91
N ASN A 4 28.75 19.42 54.77
CA ASN A 4 29.83 19.33 53.76
C ASN A 4 30.32 20.71 53.29
N ALA A 5 29.43 21.70 53.21
CA ALA A 5 29.78 23.09 52.89
C ALA A 5 30.74 23.71 53.92
N GLU A 6 30.53 23.45 55.22
CA GLU A 6 31.37 23.96 56.29
C GLU A 6 32.74 23.26 56.29
N LYS A 7 32.76 21.94 56.08
CA LYS A 7 34.00 21.16 55.94
C LYS A 7 34.84 21.63 54.75
N ALA A 8 34.20 21.95 53.62
CA ALA A 8 34.86 22.48 52.43
C ALA A 8 35.43 23.90 52.61
N MET A 9 34.90 24.67 53.57
CA MET A 9 35.33 26.04 53.87
C MET A 9 36.38 26.14 54.98
N THR A 10 36.82 25.01 55.54
CA THR A 10 37.90 24.97 56.53
C THR A 10 39.22 25.48 55.92
N ALA A 11 40.07 26.06 56.76
CA ALA A 11 41.37 26.58 56.34
C ALA A 11 42.22 25.52 55.62
N LEU A 12 42.20 24.27 56.10
CA LEU A 12 42.89 23.14 55.48
C LEU A 12 42.31 22.79 54.10
N ALA A 13 40.98 22.74 53.97
CA ALA A 13 40.34 22.47 52.67
C ALA A 13 40.64 23.56 51.64
N ARG A 14 40.58 24.84 52.04
CA ARG A 14 40.97 25.97 51.19
C ARG A 14 42.45 25.95 50.84
N PHE A 15 43.33 25.63 51.78
CA PHE A 15 44.77 25.52 51.53
C PHE A 15 45.10 24.38 50.56
N ARG A 16 44.48 23.20 50.73
CA ARG A 16 44.61 22.10 49.77
C ARG A 16 44.08 22.46 48.39
N GLN A 17 42.95 23.16 48.30
CA GLN A 17 42.45 23.66 47.02
C GLN A 17 43.42 24.65 46.39
N ALA A 18 43.96 25.60 47.18
CA ALA A 18 44.95 26.55 46.70
C ALA A 18 46.22 25.86 46.17
N GLN A 19 46.73 24.82 46.86
CA GLN A 19 47.87 24.02 46.38
C GLN A 19 47.55 23.22 45.10
N LEU A 20 46.32 22.70 44.97
CA LEU A 20 45.89 22.00 43.75
C LEU A 20 45.66 22.95 42.57
N GLU A 21 45.30 24.20 42.85
CA GLU A 21 45.16 25.27 41.88
C GLU A 21 46.50 25.96 41.57
N GLU A 22 47.51 25.82 42.44
CA GLU A 22 48.87 26.29 42.22
C GLU A 22 49.46 25.60 40.98
N GLY A 23 49.63 26.37 39.91
CA GLY A 23 50.06 25.88 38.59
C GLY A 23 48.92 25.57 37.59
N LYS A 24 47.65 25.55 38.02
CA LYS A 24 46.47 25.40 37.15
C LYS A 24 45.60 26.65 37.19
N VAL A 25 46.00 27.66 36.42
CA VAL A 25 45.12 28.80 36.15
C VAL A 25 43.88 28.28 35.41
N LYS A 26 42.68 28.54 35.96
CA LYS A 26 41.42 28.30 35.25
C LYS A 26 41.38 29.27 34.06
N GLU A 27 41.92 28.82 32.93
CA GLU A 27 41.84 29.56 31.69
C GLU A 27 40.36 29.81 31.38
N ARG A 28 40.02 31.06 31.07
CA ARG A 28 38.70 31.42 30.59
C ARG A 28 38.68 31.35 29.07
N ARG A 29 37.58 30.85 28.51
CA ARG A 29 37.35 30.87 27.06
C ARG A 29 37.43 32.32 26.54
N PRO A 30 38.27 32.61 25.52
CA PRO A 30 38.28 33.91 24.85
C PRO A 30 36.91 34.23 24.24
N PHE A 31 36.57 35.52 24.14
CA PHE A 31 35.29 35.94 23.55
C PHE A 31 35.28 35.72 22.03
N LEU A 32 36.39 36.08 21.36
CA LEU A 32 36.57 35.89 19.93
C LEU A 32 37.37 34.61 19.66
N ALA A 33 36.83 33.74 18.79
CA ALA A 33 37.53 32.52 18.39
C ALA A 33 38.83 32.84 17.60
N SER A 34 38.89 33.97 16.90
CA SER A 34 40.05 34.42 16.13
C SER A 34 41.30 34.67 16.98
N GLU A 35 41.14 35.00 18.26
CA GLU A 35 42.26 35.23 19.19
C GLU A 35 43.02 33.93 19.51
N CYS A 36 42.41 32.77 19.30
CA CYS A 36 43.05 31.48 19.53
C CYS A 36 43.86 31.06 18.31
N THR A 37 45.18 30.94 18.47
CA THR A 37 46.11 30.44 17.43
C THR A 37 46.39 28.94 17.55
N GLU A 38 46.15 28.36 18.72
CA GLU A 38 46.48 26.97 19.02
C GLU A 38 45.28 26.05 18.74
N LEU A 39 45.46 25.07 17.84
CA LEU A 39 44.47 24.03 17.53
C LEU A 39 43.96 23.26 18.77
N PRO A 40 44.83 22.71 19.65
CA PRO A 40 44.35 21.92 20.81
C PRO A 40 43.57 22.76 21.82
N LYS A 41 43.86 24.07 21.93
CA LYS A 41 43.07 24.99 22.77
C LYS A 41 41.70 25.25 22.16
N ALA A 42 41.61 25.44 20.85
CA ALA A 42 40.33 25.61 20.16
C ALA A 42 39.42 24.37 20.33
N GLU A 43 39.96 23.16 20.23
CA GLU A 43 39.20 21.93 20.49
C GLU A 43 38.73 21.82 21.95
N LYS A 44 39.57 22.20 22.92
CA LYS A 44 39.20 22.26 24.35
C LYS A 44 38.01 23.19 24.56
N TRP A 45 38.02 24.39 23.97
CA TRP A 45 36.91 25.35 24.09
C TRP A 45 35.64 24.86 23.42
N ARG A 46 35.74 24.21 22.25
CA ARG A 46 34.61 23.55 21.60
C ARG A 46 33.96 22.50 22.50
N ARG A 47 34.75 21.62 23.13
CA ARG A 47 34.24 20.59 24.05
C ARG A 47 33.58 21.21 25.29
N GLN A 48 34.14 22.30 25.81
CA GLN A 48 33.54 23.02 26.92
C GLN A 48 32.17 23.60 26.55
N ILE A 49 32.04 24.23 25.38
CA ILE A 49 30.74 24.75 24.89
C ILE A 49 29.72 23.62 24.78
N ILE A 50 30.11 22.46 24.24
CA ILE A 50 29.23 21.30 24.14
C ILE A 50 28.74 20.86 25.53
N GLY A 51 29.62 20.81 26.53
CA GLY A 51 29.23 20.49 27.91
C GLY A 51 28.31 21.53 28.55
N GLU A 52 28.51 22.82 28.26
CA GLU A 52 27.61 23.91 28.68
C GLU A 52 26.23 23.77 28.04
N ILE A 53 26.17 23.45 26.73
CA ILE A 53 24.92 23.17 26.01
C ILE A 53 24.20 21.99 26.66
N SER A 54 24.86 20.83 26.83
CA SER A 54 24.25 19.64 27.42
C SER A 54 23.65 19.88 28.81
N LYS A 55 24.30 20.71 29.64
CA LYS A 55 23.77 21.09 30.96
C LYS A 55 22.50 21.93 30.85
N LYS A 56 22.45 22.90 29.92
CA LYS A 56 21.27 23.76 29.74
C LYS A 56 20.11 23.01 29.06
N VAL A 57 20.42 22.15 28.10
CA VAL A 57 19.50 21.20 27.47
C VAL A 57 18.81 20.35 28.54
N ALA A 58 19.59 19.73 29.45
CA ALA A 58 19.03 18.98 30.58
C ALA A 58 18.19 19.83 31.55
N GLN A 59 18.47 21.13 31.69
CA GLN A 59 17.63 22.04 32.47
C GLN A 59 16.30 22.36 31.77
N ILE A 60 16.31 22.59 30.46
CA ILE A 60 15.11 22.90 29.66
C ILE A 60 14.15 21.72 29.57
N GLN A 61 14.64 20.48 29.63
CA GLN A 61 13.77 19.30 29.69
C GLN A 61 12.79 19.32 30.87
N ASN A 62 13.10 20.07 31.94
CA ASN A 62 12.18 20.23 33.07
C ASN A 62 11.12 21.28 32.74
N ALA A 63 9.93 20.84 32.31
CA ALA A 63 8.80 21.72 31.98
C ALA A 63 8.32 22.61 33.16
N GLY A 64 8.67 22.27 34.40
CA GLY A 64 8.33 23.03 35.60
C GLY A 64 9.17 24.29 35.86
N LEU A 65 10.15 24.62 35.00
CA LEU A 65 11.07 25.74 35.23
C LEU A 65 10.46 27.13 35.02
N GLY A 66 9.20 27.20 34.58
CA GLY A 66 8.50 28.43 34.23
C GLY A 66 8.87 28.92 32.82
N GLU A 67 7.90 29.49 32.12
CA GLU A 67 8.03 29.87 30.71
C GLU A 67 9.18 30.84 30.43
N PHE A 68 9.30 31.93 31.21
CA PHE A 68 10.34 32.94 31.02
C PHE A 68 11.75 32.34 31.12
N ARG A 69 11.96 31.48 32.13
CA ARG A 69 13.23 30.80 32.35
C ARG A 69 13.57 29.85 31.20
N ILE A 70 12.57 29.14 30.66
CA ILE A 70 12.74 28.25 29.50
C ILE A 70 13.13 29.06 28.25
N ARG A 71 12.52 30.23 28.04
CA ARG A 71 12.89 31.16 26.94
C ARG A 71 14.34 31.63 27.05
N ASP A 72 14.74 32.12 28.23
CA ASP A 72 16.11 32.58 28.49
C ASP A 72 17.13 31.46 28.26
N LEU A 73 16.86 30.26 28.77
CA LEU A 73 17.72 29.10 28.56
C LEU A 73 17.82 28.73 27.08
N ASN A 74 16.72 28.82 26.33
CA ASN A 74 16.70 28.54 24.89
C ASN A 74 17.56 29.56 24.12
N ASP A 75 17.46 30.85 24.45
CA ASP A 75 18.31 31.90 23.88
C ASP A 75 19.79 31.69 24.20
N GLU A 76 20.08 31.33 25.45
CA GLU A 76 21.43 31.01 25.88
C GLU A 76 22.02 29.79 25.14
N ILE A 77 21.22 28.74 24.90
CA ILE A 77 21.66 27.58 24.10
C ILE A 77 21.92 28.00 22.66
N ASN A 78 21.04 28.79 22.05
CA ASN A 78 21.23 29.27 20.68
C ASN A 78 22.49 30.17 20.57
N LYS A 79 22.78 30.98 21.59
CA LYS A 79 24.03 31.74 21.67
C LYS A 79 25.25 30.82 21.72
N LEU A 80 25.23 29.79 22.57
CA LEU A 80 26.31 28.80 22.66
C LEU A 80 26.48 28.00 21.36
N LEU A 81 25.40 27.71 20.63
CA LEU A 81 25.47 27.03 19.33
C LEU A 81 26.12 27.89 18.25
N ARG A 82 25.86 29.20 18.25
CA ARG A 82 26.57 30.15 17.37
C ARG A 82 28.05 30.22 17.72
N GLU A 83 28.38 30.34 19.01
CA GLU A 83 29.76 30.30 19.50
C GLU A 83 30.46 29.00 19.08
N LYS A 84 29.81 27.84 19.26
CA LYS A 84 30.30 26.53 18.79
C LYS A 84 30.62 26.59 17.29
N GLY A 85 29.74 27.15 16.48
CA GLY A 85 29.95 27.32 15.04
C GLY A 85 31.20 28.14 14.73
N HIS A 86 31.43 29.25 15.43
CA HIS A 86 32.64 30.06 15.27
C HIS A 86 33.90 29.28 15.65
N TRP A 87 33.87 28.51 16.73
CA TRP A 87 34.99 27.66 17.13
C TRP A 87 35.23 26.50 16.14
N GLU A 88 34.19 25.92 15.54
CA GLU A 88 34.33 24.89 14.52
C GLU A 88 34.95 25.43 13.23
N VAL A 89 34.55 26.63 12.80
CA VAL A 89 35.18 27.33 11.67
C VAL A 89 36.65 27.64 11.99
N ARG A 90 36.94 28.13 13.19
CA ARG A 90 38.32 28.41 13.61
C ARG A 90 39.20 27.17 13.62
N ILE A 91 38.70 26.06 14.14
CA ILE A 91 39.41 24.77 14.12
C ILE A 91 39.75 24.37 12.68
N LYS A 92 38.80 24.53 11.76
CA LYS A 92 39.03 24.27 10.33
C LYS A 92 40.08 25.19 9.72
N GLU A 93 40.06 26.49 10.03
CA GLU A 93 41.09 27.46 9.59
C GLU A 93 42.49 27.10 10.10
N LEU A 94 42.59 26.59 11.33
CA LEU A 94 43.84 26.14 11.94
C LEU A 94 44.33 24.77 11.41
N GLY A 95 43.67 24.20 10.40
CA GLY A 95 44.01 22.91 9.79
C GLY A 95 43.48 21.69 10.55
N GLY A 96 42.53 21.88 11.46
CA GLY A 96 41.87 20.81 12.21
C GLY A 96 40.71 20.14 11.46
N PRO A 97 40.08 19.13 12.08
CA PRO A 97 38.95 18.41 11.49
C PRO A 97 37.71 19.31 11.25
N ASP A 98 37.02 19.11 10.13
CA ASP A 98 35.75 19.79 9.85
C ASP A 98 34.61 19.16 10.66
N TYR A 99 34.44 19.64 11.90
CA TYR A 99 33.38 19.18 12.79
C TYR A 99 31.96 19.54 12.34
N GLY A 100 31.79 20.52 11.44
CA GLY A 100 30.48 20.85 10.88
C GLY A 100 29.98 19.76 9.93
N LYS A 101 30.90 19.11 9.21
CA LYS A 101 30.61 18.03 8.26
C LYS A 101 30.75 16.63 8.89
N VAL A 102 31.78 16.43 9.70
CA VAL A 102 32.17 15.12 10.25
C VAL A 102 31.57 14.88 11.64
N GLY A 103 31.28 15.94 12.39
CA GLY A 103 30.70 15.81 13.71
C GLY A 103 29.32 15.16 13.66
N PRO A 104 28.94 14.36 14.67
CA PRO A 104 27.55 13.96 14.83
C PRO A 104 26.73 15.23 14.77
N LYS A 105 25.80 15.31 13.81
CA LYS A 105 24.75 16.33 13.87
C LYS A 105 24.06 16.02 15.18
N MET A 106 24.32 16.79 16.23
CA MET A 106 23.73 16.65 17.58
C MET A 106 22.22 16.98 17.53
N LEU A 107 21.56 16.64 16.43
CA LEU A 107 20.33 17.24 15.93
C LEU A 107 19.10 16.43 16.30
N ASP A 108 19.25 15.19 16.76
CA ASP A 108 18.06 14.34 16.91
C ASP A 108 17.55 14.23 18.34
N HIS A 109 18.27 14.78 19.33
CA HIS A 109 17.75 14.74 20.69
C HIS A 109 16.82 15.90 21.05
N GLU A 110 17.05 17.17 20.67
CA GLU A 110 16.22 18.23 21.27
C GLU A 110 15.90 19.48 20.45
N GLY A 111 16.58 19.84 19.36
CA GLY A 111 16.33 21.13 18.68
C GLY A 111 15.45 21.02 17.42
N LYS A 112 14.23 21.59 17.41
CA LYS A 112 13.43 21.73 16.17
C LYS A 112 13.59 23.16 15.65
N GLU A 113 13.85 23.30 14.34
CA GLU A 113 13.88 24.59 13.65
C GLU A 113 12.49 24.90 13.09
N VAL A 114 11.99 26.11 13.33
CA VAL A 114 10.71 26.54 12.75
C VAL A 114 10.90 26.66 11.23
N PRO A 115 10.02 26.05 10.41
CA PRO A 115 10.04 26.22 8.96
C PRO A 115 10.04 27.72 8.59
N GLY A 116 11.10 28.19 7.93
CA GLY A 116 11.25 29.59 7.49
C GLY A 116 12.26 30.42 8.31
N ASN A 117 12.55 30.06 9.56
CA ASN A 117 13.54 30.77 10.38
C ASN A 117 14.91 30.08 10.28
N ARG A 118 15.87 30.75 9.63
CA ARG A 118 17.20 30.20 9.39
C ARG A 118 18.08 30.28 10.65
N GLY A 119 18.13 29.19 11.42
CA GLY A 119 19.19 28.93 12.40
C GLY A 119 18.85 29.15 13.88
N TYR A 120 17.61 29.50 14.24
CA TYR A 120 17.15 29.51 15.63
C TYR A 120 16.43 28.21 15.96
N LYS A 121 16.83 27.55 17.05
CA LYS A 121 16.32 26.24 17.47
C LYS A 121 15.56 26.33 18.77
N TYR A 122 14.51 25.55 18.89
CA TYR A 122 13.79 25.37 20.16
C TYR A 122 14.10 24.00 20.74
N PHE A 123 14.57 23.96 21.98
CA PHE A 123 14.99 22.75 22.70
C PHE A 123 13.93 22.30 23.71
N GLY A 124 13.69 20.98 23.83
CA GLY A 124 12.84 20.42 24.88
C GLY A 124 11.50 21.14 25.10
N ALA A 125 11.22 21.49 26.36
CA ALA A 125 10.00 22.21 26.77
C ALA A 125 9.86 23.60 26.12
N ALA A 126 10.94 24.17 25.55
CA ALA A 126 10.84 25.43 24.80
C ALA A 126 10.00 25.29 23.51
N LYS A 127 9.78 24.06 23.02
CA LYS A 127 8.88 23.79 21.89
C LYS A 127 7.40 23.89 22.26
N ASP A 128 7.09 23.61 23.52
CA ASP A 128 5.72 23.57 24.03
C ASP A 128 5.26 24.93 24.56
N LEU A 129 6.10 25.96 24.44
CA LEU A 129 5.74 27.32 24.81
C LEU A 129 4.56 27.82 23.98
N PRO A 130 3.61 28.54 24.58
CA PRO A 130 2.54 29.24 23.87
C PRO A 130 3.09 30.08 22.70
N GLY A 131 2.50 29.96 21.52
CA GLY A 131 2.94 30.62 20.28
C GLY A 131 4.10 29.94 19.54
N VAL A 132 5.04 29.27 20.23
CA VAL A 132 6.08 28.46 19.57
C VAL A 132 5.52 27.11 19.15
N ARG A 133 4.67 26.52 19.99
CA ARG A 133 4.00 25.25 19.72
C ARG A 133 3.18 25.28 18.43
N GLU A 134 2.44 26.36 18.22
CA GLU A 134 1.62 26.58 17.02
C GLU A 134 2.48 26.62 15.74
N LEU A 135 3.70 27.18 15.82
CA LEU A 135 4.64 27.19 14.68
C LEU A 135 5.19 25.79 14.34
N PHE A 136 5.07 24.83 15.26
CA PHE A 136 5.57 23.46 15.10
C PHE A 136 4.49 22.42 14.86
N GLU A 137 3.25 22.69 15.27
CA GLU A 137 2.07 21.94 14.90
C GLU A 137 1.85 22.13 13.40
N LYS A 138 2.37 21.18 12.62
CA LYS A 138 2.01 21.10 11.21
C LYS A 138 0.53 20.81 11.13
N GLU A 139 -0.17 21.51 10.24
CA GLU A 139 -1.53 21.14 9.86
C GLU A 139 -1.59 19.62 9.63
N PRO A 140 -2.62 18.92 10.15
CA PRO A 140 -2.75 17.50 9.94
C PRO A 140 -2.68 17.23 8.44
N LEU A 141 -1.85 16.25 8.06
CA LEU A 141 -1.71 15.89 6.65
C LEU A 141 -3.13 15.64 6.09
N PRO A 142 -3.45 16.18 4.90
CA PRO A 142 -4.73 15.90 4.29
C PRO A 142 -4.92 14.39 4.20
N PRO A 143 -6.15 13.87 4.40
CA PRO A 143 -6.40 12.44 4.35
C PRO A 143 -5.82 11.87 3.06
N PRO A 144 -5.16 10.69 3.13
CA PRO A 144 -4.54 10.11 1.95
C PRO A 144 -5.58 9.98 0.84
N ARG A 145 -5.19 10.32 -0.39
CA ARG A 145 -6.07 10.15 -1.55
C ARG A 145 -6.38 8.66 -1.67
N LYS A 146 -7.64 8.32 -1.95
CA LYS A 146 -8.07 6.94 -2.16
C LYS A 146 -7.17 6.26 -3.19
N THR A 147 -6.66 5.08 -2.86
CA THR A 147 -5.80 4.33 -3.79
C THR A 147 -6.64 3.76 -4.93
N ARG A 148 -6.01 3.44 -6.07
CA ARG A 148 -6.72 2.78 -7.20
C ARG A 148 -7.42 1.50 -6.74
N ALA A 149 -6.82 0.73 -5.83
CA ALA A 149 -7.42 -0.48 -5.28
C ALA A 149 -8.69 -0.19 -4.47
N GLU A 150 -8.73 0.90 -3.70
CA GLU A 150 -9.92 1.32 -2.95
C GLU A 150 -11.02 1.85 -3.88
N LEU A 151 -10.65 2.53 -4.97
CA LEU A 151 -11.61 2.96 -5.99
C LEU A 151 -12.21 1.74 -6.72
N MET A 152 -11.39 0.76 -7.07
CA MET A 152 -11.83 -0.47 -7.74
C MET A 152 -12.74 -1.34 -6.86
N LYS A 153 -12.64 -1.22 -5.52
CA LYS A 153 -13.54 -1.91 -4.58
C LYS A 153 -14.97 -1.35 -4.57
N ALA A 154 -15.17 -0.13 -5.04
CA ALA A 154 -16.49 0.50 -5.16
C ALA A 154 -17.10 0.32 -6.56
N ILE A 155 -16.42 -0.43 -7.43
CA ILE A 155 -16.92 -0.79 -8.74
C ILE A 155 -17.66 -2.12 -8.58
N ASP A 156 -18.98 -2.02 -8.50
CA ASP A 156 -19.86 -3.17 -8.32
C ASP A 156 -20.37 -3.68 -9.69
N PHE A 157 -21.13 -4.78 -9.66
CA PHE A 157 -21.75 -5.38 -10.86
C PHE A 157 -22.60 -4.38 -11.66
N GLU A 158 -23.16 -3.40 -10.99
CA GLU A 158 -23.95 -2.30 -11.56
C GLU A 158 -23.11 -1.41 -12.50
N TYR A 159 -21.81 -1.20 -12.22
CA TYR A 159 -20.93 -0.46 -13.13
C TYR A 159 -20.71 -1.18 -14.47
N TYR A 160 -20.82 -2.51 -14.47
CA TYR A 160 -20.69 -3.34 -15.67
C TYR A 160 -22.05 -3.62 -16.33
N GLY A 161 -23.15 -3.00 -15.86
CA GLY A 161 -24.47 -3.11 -16.47
C GLY A 161 -25.11 -4.49 -16.31
N TYR A 162 -24.63 -5.35 -15.41
CA TYR A 162 -25.21 -6.69 -15.19
C TYR A 162 -26.64 -6.65 -14.62
N LEU A 163 -27.14 -5.49 -14.22
CA LEU A 163 -28.50 -5.30 -13.71
C LEU A 163 -29.40 -4.51 -14.67
N ASP A 164 -28.89 -4.07 -15.82
CA ASP A 164 -29.63 -3.27 -16.81
C ASP A 164 -30.68 -4.10 -17.59
N GLU A 165 -30.71 -5.42 -17.39
CA GLU A 165 -31.76 -6.30 -17.91
C GLU A 165 -32.83 -6.65 -16.86
N ASP A 166 -32.50 -6.50 -15.57
CA ASP A 166 -33.32 -6.88 -14.42
C ASP A 166 -34.12 -5.70 -13.81
N ASP A 167 -33.87 -4.48 -14.28
CA ASP A 167 -34.59 -3.25 -13.93
C ASP A 167 -36.02 -3.19 -14.51
N GLY A 168 -36.41 -4.22 -15.28
CA GLY A 168 -37.80 -4.49 -15.66
C GLY A 168 -38.37 -3.53 -16.69
N VAL A 169 -37.54 -2.67 -17.28
CA VAL A 169 -37.91 -1.71 -18.33
C VAL A 169 -38.01 -2.38 -19.70
N ILE A 170 -37.18 -3.40 -19.95
CA ILE A 170 -37.09 -4.08 -21.25
C ILE A 170 -38.37 -4.87 -21.55
N VAL A 171 -38.87 -5.66 -20.59
CA VAL A 171 -40.01 -6.56 -20.80
C VAL A 171 -41.29 -5.84 -21.27
N PRO A 172 -41.72 -4.70 -20.68
CA PRO A 172 -42.86 -3.94 -21.19
C PRO A 172 -42.66 -3.41 -22.63
N LEU A 173 -41.45 -2.95 -22.96
CA LEU A 173 -41.13 -2.43 -24.30
C LEU A 173 -41.19 -3.54 -25.34
N GLU A 174 -40.63 -4.71 -25.03
CA GLU A 174 -40.70 -5.89 -25.90
C GLU A 174 -42.14 -6.31 -26.17
N GLN A 175 -42.99 -6.33 -25.14
CA GLN A 175 -44.42 -6.65 -25.28
C GLN A 175 -45.17 -5.65 -26.18
N GLU A 176 -44.84 -4.36 -26.11
CA GLU A 176 -45.43 -3.35 -27.00
C GLU A 176 -44.99 -3.55 -28.45
N TYR A 177 -43.70 -3.83 -28.67
CA TYR A 177 -43.16 -4.10 -30.00
C TYR A 177 -43.73 -5.39 -30.58
N GLU A 178 -43.83 -6.45 -29.78
CA GLU A 178 -44.40 -7.73 -30.19
C GLU A 178 -45.85 -7.57 -30.64
N LYS A 179 -46.67 -6.80 -29.89
CA LYS A 179 -48.05 -6.51 -30.28
C LYS A 179 -48.14 -5.78 -31.62
N LYS A 180 -47.26 -4.80 -31.86
CA LYS A 180 -47.20 -4.07 -33.15
C LYS A 180 -46.83 -5.01 -34.29
N LEU A 181 -45.78 -5.82 -34.11
CA LEU A 181 -45.32 -6.77 -35.12
C LEU A 181 -46.39 -7.82 -35.45
N ARG A 182 -47.05 -8.38 -34.42
CA ARG A 182 -48.16 -9.32 -34.59
C ARG A 182 -49.32 -8.69 -35.36
N ALA A 183 -49.68 -7.43 -35.04
CA ALA A 183 -50.72 -6.73 -35.77
C ALA A 183 -50.34 -6.51 -37.25
N GLU A 184 -49.11 -6.08 -37.53
CA GLU A 184 -48.63 -5.91 -38.91
C GLU A 184 -48.60 -7.23 -39.69
N LEU A 185 -48.17 -8.33 -39.07
CA LEU A 185 -48.19 -9.66 -39.68
C LEU A 185 -49.61 -10.14 -39.96
N VAL A 186 -50.54 -9.94 -39.03
CA VAL A 186 -51.96 -10.29 -39.21
C VAL A 186 -52.58 -9.47 -40.33
N GLU A 187 -52.28 -8.17 -40.43
CA GLU A 187 -52.79 -7.33 -41.52
C GLU A 187 -52.21 -7.74 -42.88
N LYS A 188 -50.92 -8.09 -42.94
CA LYS A 188 -50.31 -8.67 -44.16
C LYS A 188 -50.97 -9.99 -44.54
N TRP A 189 -51.18 -10.90 -43.58
CA TRP A 189 -51.84 -12.19 -43.82
C TRP A 189 -53.29 -12.01 -44.28
N LYS A 190 -54.06 -11.09 -43.69
CA LYS A 190 -55.42 -10.77 -44.14
C LYS A 190 -55.42 -10.20 -45.56
N ALA A 191 -54.50 -9.28 -45.87
CA ALA A 191 -54.38 -8.70 -47.20
C ALA A 191 -54.00 -9.76 -48.25
N GLU A 192 -53.12 -10.69 -47.89
CA GLU A 192 -52.74 -11.82 -48.74
C GLU A 192 -53.89 -12.81 -48.94
N ARG A 193 -54.62 -13.16 -47.87
CA ARG A 193 -55.86 -13.95 -47.93
C ARG A 193 -56.92 -13.29 -48.80
N GLU A 194 -57.16 -11.99 -48.65
CA GLU A 194 -58.13 -11.24 -49.44
C GLU A 194 -57.70 -11.16 -50.91
N ALA A 195 -56.40 -10.97 -51.19
CA ALA A 195 -55.86 -11.00 -52.54
C ALA A 195 -55.97 -12.39 -53.19
N ARG A 196 -55.77 -13.47 -52.43
CA ARG A 196 -55.95 -14.86 -52.88
C ARG A 196 -57.42 -15.18 -53.18
N LEU A 197 -58.32 -14.72 -52.31
CA LEU A 197 -59.77 -14.88 -52.49
C LEU A 197 -60.28 -14.06 -53.69
N ALA A 198 -59.76 -12.85 -53.90
CA ALA A 198 -60.05 -12.04 -55.10
C ALA A 198 -59.50 -12.64 -56.39
N ARG A 199 -58.42 -13.43 -56.32
CA ARG A 199 -57.85 -14.19 -57.44
C ARG A 199 -58.66 -15.46 -57.76
N GLY A 200 -59.61 -15.86 -56.92
CA GLY A 200 -60.52 -16.98 -57.16
C GLY A 200 -59.89 -18.35 -56.95
N GLU A 201 -58.79 -18.44 -56.20
CA GLU A 201 -58.22 -19.71 -55.75
C GLU A 201 -59.10 -20.25 -54.60
N LYS A 202 -59.65 -21.47 -54.76
CA LYS A 202 -60.40 -22.13 -53.69
C LYS A 202 -59.47 -22.46 -52.53
N GLU A 203 -59.98 -22.34 -51.31
CA GLU A 203 -59.37 -22.90 -50.10
C GLU A 203 -59.45 -24.44 -50.16
N GLU A 204 -58.59 -25.06 -50.95
CA GLU A 204 -58.31 -26.49 -50.83
C GLU A 204 -57.00 -26.65 -50.06
N GLU A 205 -57.15 -27.18 -48.84
CA GLU A 205 -56.17 -27.96 -48.07
C GLU A 205 -54.73 -27.41 -48.02
N GLU A 206 -54.50 -26.38 -47.19
CA GLU A 206 -53.17 -26.04 -46.65
C GLU A 206 -53.05 -26.48 -45.17
N GLU A 207 -53.86 -27.45 -44.72
CA GLU A 207 -53.70 -28.03 -43.37
C GLU A 207 -52.58 -29.09 -43.32
N GLU A 208 -52.08 -29.59 -44.45
CA GLU A 208 -51.06 -30.67 -44.47
C GLU A 208 -49.60 -30.17 -44.50
N GLU A 209 -49.32 -28.88 -44.78
CA GLU A 209 -47.93 -28.38 -44.86
C GLU A 209 -47.38 -27.80 -43.55
N GLU A 210 -48.19 -27.66 -42.48
CA GLU A 210 -47.76 -27.04 -41.21
C GLU A 210 -47.20 -28.01 -40.15
N GLU A 211 -46.87 -29.25 -40.49
CA GLU A 211 -46.01 -30.10 -39.65
C GLU A 211 -44.57 -30.20 -40.20
N ILE A 212 -43.97 -29.06 -40.55
CA ILE A 212 -42.50 -28.98 -40.67
C ILE A 212 -41.94 -29.04 -39.24
N ASN A 213 -41.48 -30.23 -38.85
CA ASN A 213 -40.87 -30.46 -37.55
C ASN A 213 -39.58 -29.62 -37.42
N ILE A 214 -39.65 -28.52 -36.66
CA ILE A 214 -38.57 -27.52 -36.47
C ILE A 214 -37.27 -28.16 -35.92
N TYR A 215 -37.34 -29.39 -35.40
CA TYR A 215 -36.20 -30.14 -34.87
C TYR A 215 -35.57 -31.14 -35.86
N ALA A 216 -36.00 -31.17 -37.12
CA ALA A 216 -35.37 -32.00 -38.14
C ALA A 216 -34.01 -31.41 -38.55
N VAL A 217 -32.94 -31.90 -37.95
CA VAL A 217 -31.57 -31.58 -38.34
C VAL A 217 -31.28 -32.19 -39.70
N THR A 218 -31.21 -31.38 -40.74
CA THR A 218 -30.71 -31.78 -42.06
C THR A 218 -29.19 -31.97 -41.98
N GLU A 219 -28.69 -33.15 -42.35
CA GLU A 219 -27.26 -33.51 -42.31
C GLU A 219 -26.35 -32.65 -43.21
N GLU A 220 -26.88 -31.67 -43.95
CA GLU A 220 -26.14 -30.80 -44.87
C GLU A 220 -25.66 -29.47 -44.24
N GLU A 221 -26.01 -29.14 -42.99
CA GLU A 221 -25.46 -27.95 -42.29
C GLU A 221 -24.30 -28.28 -41.34
N SER A 222 -23.65 -29.42 -41.53
CA SER A 222 -22.35 -29.71 -40.93
C SER A 222 -21.26 -29.58 -41.99
N ASP A 223 -20.84 -28.35 -42.31
CA ASP A 223 -19.42 -27.98 -42.33
C ASP A 223 -19.15 -26.58 -42.89
N GLU A 224 -18.12 -25.96 -42.30
CA GLU A 224 -17.24 -24.95 -42.91
C GLU A 224 -17.81 -23.56 -43.24
N GLU A 225 -17.97 -22.72 -42.21
CA GLU A 225 -17.63 -21.29 -42.36
C GLU A 225 -16.31 -20.96 -41.63
N GLY A 226 -15.22 -21.21 -42.36
CA GLY A 226 -13.93 -20.60 -42.09
C GLY A 226 -14.00 -19.09 -42.28
N SER A 227 -14.07 -18.36 -41.16
CA SER A 227 -14.00 -16.90 -41.10
C SER A 227 -12.72 -16.37 -41.76
N GLN A 228 -12.89 -15.71 -42.90
CA GLN A 228 -11.83 -15.05 -43.64
C GLN A 228 -11.67 -13.61 -43.14
N GLU A 229 -10.80 -13.39 -42.13
CA GLU A 229 -10.38 -12.03 -41.76
C GLU A 229 -8.96 -11.71 -42.25
N LYS A 230 -8.88 -10.69 -43.09
CA LYS A 230 -7.64 -10.03 -43.49
C LYS A 230 -7.13 -9.12 -42.37
N GLY A 231 -5.89 -9.35 -41.96
CA GLY A 231 -4.87 -8.31 -41.78
C GLY A 231 -4.98 -7.39 -40.57
N GLY A 232 -4.35 -7.79 -39.47
CA GLY A 232 -3.93 -6.91 -38.38
C GLY A 232 -2.69 -7.50 -37.71
N ASP A 233 -1.54 -6.85 -37.92
CA ASP A 233 -0.26 -7.12 -37.27
C ASP A 233 -0.38 -6.87 -35.76
N ASP A 234 -0.34 -7.94 -34.96
CA ASP A 234 0.17 -7.85 -33.59
C ASP A 234 0.66 -9.21 -33.11
N GLY A 235 1.97 -9.28 -32.86
CA GLY A 235 2.71 -10.49 -32.49
C GLY A 235 2.38 -11.00 -31.09
N GLN A 236 1.27 -11.74 -30.95
CA GLN A 236 1.04 -12.64 -29.83
C GLN A 236 0.62 -14.01 -30.34
N GLN A 237 1.54 -14.97 -30.30
CA GLN A 237 1.24 -16.39 -30.53
C GLN A 237 0.26 -16.86 -29.44
N LYS A 238 -1.03 -16.94 -29.77
CA LYS A 238 -2.04 -17.57 -28.91
C LYS A 238 -1.74 -19.07 -28.86
N PHE A 239 -1.14 -19.52 -27.76
CA PHE A 239 -0.94 -20.95 -27.48
C PHE A 239 -2.28 -21.59 -27.15
N ILE A 240 -2.87 -22.29 -28.11
CA ILE A 240 -4.02 -23.17 -27.88
C ILE A 240 -3.47 -24.52 -27.42
N ALA A 241 -3.55 -24.80 -26.12
CA ALA A 241 -3.23 -26.12 -25.59
C ALA A 241 -4.42 -27.04 -25.86
N HIS A 242 -4.30 -27.91 -26.87
CA HIS A 242 -5.31 -28.92 -27.13
C HIS A 242 -5.21 -30.00 -26.04
N VAL A 243 -6.05 -29.88 -25.02
CA VAL A 243 -6.23 -30.92 -24.01
C VAL A 243 -7.01 -32.05 -24.68
N PRO A 244 -6.49 -33.29 -24.75
CA PRO A 244 -7.23 -34.40 -25.31
C PRO A 244 -8.49 -34.64 -24.47
N VAL A 245 -9.65 -34.32 -25.03
CA VAL A 245 -10.94 -34.61 -24.41
C VAL A 245 -11.28 -36.06 -24.75
N PRO A 246 -11.45 -36.96 -23.75
CA PRO A 246 -11.80 -38.35 -24.00
C PRO A 246 -13.09 -38.46 -24.81
N SER A 247 -13.13 -39.43 -25.72
CA SER A 247 -14.33 -39.71 -26.51
C SER A 247 -15.48 -40.19 -25.60
N GLN A 248 -16.72 -40.01 -26.04
CA GLN A 248 -17.88 -40.39 -25.23
C GLN A 248 -17.88 -41.87 -24.82
N GLN A 249 -17.36 -42.75 -25.67
CA GLN A 249 -17.18 -44.18 -25.39
C GLN A 249 -16.18 -44.43 -24.25
N GLU A 250 -15.07 -43.68 -24.22
CA GLU A 250 -14.06 -43.79 -23.15
C GLU A 250 -14.62 -43.35 -21.79
N ILE A 251 -15.49 -42.33 -21.79
CA ILE A 251 -16.17 -41.86 -20.59
C ILE A 251 -17.15 -42.92 -20.07
N GLU A 252 -17.93 -43.54 -20.96
CA GLU A 252 -18.87 -44.60 -20.60
C GLU A 252 -18.15 -45.82 -20.03
N GLU A 253 -17.05 -46.28 -20.65
CA GLU A 253 -16.24 -47.37 -20.12
C GLU A 253 -15.65 -47.04 -18.73
N ALA A 254 -15.16 -45.82 -18.55
CA ALA A 254 -14.60 -45.37 -17.28
C ALA A 254 -15.68 -45.35 -16.17
N LEU A 255 -16.89 -44.89 -16.49
CA LEU A 255 -18.03 -44.89 -15.58
C LEU A 255 -18.47 -46.31 -15.21
N VAL A 256 -18.52 -47.23 -16.18
CA VAL A 256 -18.85 -48.63 -15.95
C VAL A 256 -17.79 -49.30 -15.07
N ARG A 257 -16.49 -49.08 -15.34
CA ARG A 257 -15.40 -49.58 -14.49
C ARG A 257 -15.51 -49.05 -13.06
N ARG A 258 -15.79 -47.75 -12.90
CA ARG A 258 -15.95 -47.12 -11.58
C ARG A 258 -17.12 -47.74 -10.80
N LYS A 259 -18.28 -47.89 -11.44
CA LYS A 259 -19.45 -48.56 -10.81
C LYS A 259 -19.17 -50.02 -10.46
N LYS A 260 -18.45 -50.75 -11.31
CA LYS A 260 -18.05 -52.14 -11.04
C LYS A 260 -17.15 -52.24 -9.80
N MET A 261 -16.17 -51.34 -9.68
CA MET A 261 -15.29 -51.28 -8.50
C MET A 261 -16.07 -50.91 -7.23
N GLU A 262 -16.99 -49.95 -7.31
CA GLU A 262 -17.81 -49.53 -6.18
C GLU A 262 -18.74 -50.66 -5.70
N LEU A 263 -19.34 -51.42 -6.62
CA LEU A 263 -20.14 -52.59 -6.27
C LEU A 263 -19.29 -53.71 -5.65
N LEU A 264 -18.09 -53.95 -6.16
CA LEU A 264 -17.15 -54.90 -5.55
C LEU A 264 -16.75 -54.47 -4.14
N GLN A 265 -16.52 -53.17 -3.90
CA GLN A 265 -16.24 -52.67 -2.55
C GLN A 265 -17.44 -52.81 -1.61
N LYS A 266 -18.66 -52.59 -2.11
CA LYS A 266 -19.88 -52.65 -1.28
C LYS A 266 -20.34 -54.07 -0.97
N TYR A 267 -20.12 -55.02 -1.88
CA TYR A 267 -20.76 -56.34 -1.81
C TYR A 267 -19.81 -57.53 -1.83
N ALA A 268 -18.52 -57.36 -2.13
CA ALA A 268 -17.58 -58.47 -2.02
C ALA A 268 -17.11 -58.61 -0.58
N SER A 269 -17.39 -59.77 0.04
CA SER A 269 -16.76 -60.16 1.29
C SER A 269 -15.24 -60.28 1.07
N GLU A 270 -14.44 -59.99 2.10
CA GLU A 270 -12.96 -60.05 2.04
C GLU A 270 -12.46 -61.39 1.47
N THR A 271 -13.20 -62.48 1.72
CA THR A 271 -12.93 -63.81 1.19
C THR A 271 -13.08 -63.93 -0.33
N LEU A 272 -14.08 -63.25 -0.93
CA LEU A 272 -14.34 -63.28 -2.37
C LEU A 272 -13.33 -62.41 -3.13
N GLN A 273 -12.90 -61.30 -2.52
CA GLN A 273 -11.86 -60.43 -3.05
C GLN A 273 -10.52 -61.18 -3.11
N ALA A 274 -10.13 -61.87 -2.02
CA ALA A 274 -8.90 -62.67 -1.97
C ALA A 274 -8.88 -63.80 -3.02
N GLN A 275 -9.99 -64.51 -3.20
CA GLN A 275 -10.12 -65.54 -4.24
C GLN A 275 -10.04 -64.96 -5.66
N SER A 276 -10.61 -63.77 -5.88
CA SER A 276 -10.54 -63.10 -7.19
C SER A 276 -9.13 -62.61 -7.53
N GLU A 277 -8.36 -62.17 -6.52
CA GLU A 277 -6.97 -61.75 -6.67
C GLU A 277 -6.05 -62.95 -6.93
N GLU A 278 -6.28 -64.07 -6.25
CA GLU A 278 -5.57 -65.33 -6.50
C GLU A 278 -5.86 -65.88 -7.90
N ALA A 279 -7.12 -65.83 -8.34
CA ALA A 279 -7.52 -66.19 -9.69
C ALA A 279 -6.90 -65.27 -10.75
N ARG A 280 -6.84 -63.94 -10.52
CA ARG A 280 -6.13 -63.01 -11.42
C ARG A 280 -4.64 -63.34 -11.53
N ARG A 281 -3.97 -63.62 -10.40
CA ARG A 281 -2.56 -64.04 -10.40
C ARG A 281 -2.33 -65.33 -11.18
N LEU A 282 -3.26 -66.29 -11.10
CA LEU A 282 -3.18 -67.55 -11.85
C LEU A 282 -3.43 -67.36 -13.36
N LEU A 283 -4.30 -66.41 -13.74
CA LEU A 283 -4.63 -66.10 -15.13
C LEU A 283 -3.64 -65.12 -15.80
N GLY A 284 -2.63 -64.63 -15.08
CA GLY A 284 -1.52 -63.86 -15.65
C GLY A 284 -1.87 -62.43 -16.09
N TYR A 285 -2.92 -61.84 -15.51
CA TYR A 285 -3.27 -60.43 -15.68
C TYR A 285 -2.83 -59.58 -14.48
#